data_AF-A0A841YIQ4-F1
#
_entry.id   AF-A0A841YIQ4-F1
#
_cell.length_a   1.000
_cell.length_b   1.000
_cell.length_c   1.000
_cell.angle_alpha   90.00
_cell.angle_beta   90.00
_cell.angle_gamma   90.00
#
_symmetry.space_group_name_H-M   'P 1'
#
loop_
_entity.id
_entity.type
_entity.pdbx_description
1 polymer ?
#
loop_
_entity_poly.entity_id
_entity_poly.type
_entity_poly.pdbx_seq_one_letter_code
_entity_poly.pdbx_strand_id
1 'polypeptide(L)' 'MKGNPKNPTHKQKQVLKAHKKAPENWWVVGKTTNRLFIQHKISRKYYSVKWLTEEEQRLRLR' A
#
# COMPACT_ATOMS: atom_id res chain seq x y z
N MET A 1 0.66 3.16 -16.38
CA MET A 1 0.08 4.36 -15.74
C MET A 1 1.01 4.83 -14.60
N LYS A 2 1.76 5.93 -14.78
CA LYS A 2 2.43 6.62 -13.67
C LYS A 2 1.39 7.56 -13.05
N GLY A 3 0.64 7.09 -12.06
CA GLY A 3 -0.23 7.96 -11.28
C GLY A 3 0.62 8.90 -10.43
N ASN A 4 0.18 10.15 -10.25
CA ASN A 4 0.83 11.04 -9.31
C ASN A 4 0.81 10.40 -7.91
N PRO A 5 1.96 10.38 -7.21
CA PRO A 5 2.00 9.80 -5.88
C PRO A 5 1.06 10.56 -4.94
N LYS A 6 0.18 9.81 -4.28
CA LYS A 6 -0.81 10.33 -3.34
C LYS A 6 -0.62 9.68 -1.98
N ASN A 7 -1.06 10.38 -0.93
CA ASN A 7 -1.11 9.77 0.40
C ASN A 7 -2.10 8.57 0.38
N PRO A 8 -1.77 7.46 1.06
CA PRO A 8 -2.63 6.29 1.11
C PRO A 8 -3.97 6.62 1.78
N THR A 9 -5.06 6.16 1.16
CA THR A 9 -6.43 6.19 1.72
C THR A 9 -6.55 5.27 2.94
N HIS A 10 -7.64 5.36 3.70
CA HIS A 10 -7.86 4.50 4.88
C HIS A 10 -7.68 3.00 4.58
N LYS A 11 -8.31 2.50 3.50
CA LYS A 11 -8.16 1.10 3.06
C LYS A 11 -6.72 0.76 2.66
N GLN A 12 -6.02 1.67 1.97
CA GLN A 12 -4.61 1.46 1.59
C GLN A 12 -3.69 1.43 2.82
N LYS A 13 -3.97 2.24 3.85
CA LYS A 13 -3.22 2.21 5.12
C LYS A 13 -3.37 0.85 5.80
N GLN A 14 -4.56 0.24 5.80
CA GLN A 14 -4.78 -1.10 6.36
C GLN A 14 -3.99 -2.17 5.59
N VAL A 15 -4.03 -2.13 4.26
CA VAL A 15 -3.20 -3.01 3.41
C VAL A 15 -1.72 -2.85 3.75
N LEU A 16 -1.21 -1.61 3.83
CA LEU A 16 0.19 -1.35 4.15
C LEU A 16 0.57 -1.88 5.53
N LYS A 17 -0.28 -1.66 6.55
CA LYS A 17 -0.09 -2.23 7.89
C LYS A 17 -0.03 -3.75 7.87
N ALA A 18 -0.92 -4.42 7.13
CA ALA A 18 -0.92 -5.88 6.98
C ALA A 18 0.36 -6.44 6.31
N HIS A 19 1.08 -5.60 5.55
CA HIS A 19 2.39 -5.94 4.96
C HIS A 19 3.59 -5.40 5.76
N LYS A 20 3.38 -4.99 7.02
CA LYS A 20 4.41 -4.40 7.90
C LYS A 20 5.09 -3.16 7.28
N LYS A 21 4.33 -2.37 6.52
CA LYS A 21 4.79 -1.09 5.92
C LYS A 21 4.11 0.07 6.65
N ALA A 22 4.90 0.93 7.30
CA ALA A 22 4.42 2.12 8.01
C ALA A 22 3.81 3.14 7.03
N PRO A 23 2.48 3.35 7.00
CA PRO A 23 1.82 4.11 5.94
C PRO A 23 2.29 5.58 5.82
N GLU A 24 2.80 6.18 6.90
CA GLU A 24 3.39 7.52 6.84
C GLU A 24 4.60 7.62 5.91
N ASN A 25 5.32 6.53 5.67
CA ASN A 25 6.57 6.51 4.88
C ASN A 25 6.33 6.22 3.40
N TRP A 26 5.09 5.95 2.99
CA TRP A 26 4.77 5.49 1.64
C TRP A 26 3.77 6.41 0.94
N TRP A 27 4.02 6.64 -0.34
CA TRP A 27 3.06 7.17 -1.31
C TRP A 27 2.48 6.03 -2.11
N VAL A 28 1.20 6.14 -2.46
CA VAL A 28 0.55 5.24 -3.41
C VAL A 28 0.67 5.87 -4.80
N VAL A 29 1.26 5.13 -5.73
CA VAL A 29 1.46 5.56 -7.12
C VAL A 29 0.48 4.91 -8.08
N GLY A 30 -0.19 3.84 -7.65
CA GLY A 30 -1.24 3.19 -8.43
C GLY A 30 -1.80 1.95 -7.74
N LYS A 31 -2.92 1.46 -8.24
CA LYS A 31 -3.51 0.18 -7.83
C LYS A 31 -3.96 -0.61 -9.06
N THR A 32 -3.89 -1.92 -8.95
CA THR A 32 -4.53 -2.89 -9.83
C THR A 32 -5.43 -3.78 -8.98
N THR A 33 -6.18 -4.68 -9.59
CA THR A 33 -7.08 -5.60 -8.88
C THR A 33 -6.38 -6.39 -7.78
N ASN A 34 -5.11 -6.80 -8.01
CA ASN A 34 -4.38 -7.69 -7.11
C ASN A 34 -3.15 -7.06 -6.45
N ARG A 35 -2.75 -5.85 -6.84
CA ARG A 35 -1.52 -5.20 -6.32
C ARG A 35 -1.71 -3.71 -6.11
N LEU A 36 -1.10 -3.21 -5.02
CA LEU A 36 -0.91 -1.80 -4.73
C LEU A 36 0.54 -1.43 -5.00
N PHE A 37 0.75 -0.39 -5.78
CA PHE A 37 2.08 0.14 -6.08
C PHE A 37 2.35 1.33 -5.18
N ILE A 38 3.48 1.27 -4.49
CA ILE A 38 3.90 2.27 -3.52
C ILE A 38 5.32 2.77 -3.80
N GLN A 39 5.56 4.00 -3.40
CA GLN A 39 6.88 4.63 -3.45
C GLN A 39 7.25 5.11 -2.04
N HIS A 40 8.47 4.82 -1.61
CA HIS A 40 8.97 5.31 -0.34
C HIS A 40 9.20 6.83 -0.42
N LYS A 41 8.71 7.61 0.54
CA LYS A 41 8.78 9.08 0.50
C LYS A 41 10.22 9.60 0.50
N ILE A 42 11.08 9.02 1.34
CA ILE A 42 12.47 9.47 1.52
C ILE A 42 13.38 8.87 0.43
N SER A 43 13.58 7.55 0.44
CA SER A 43 14.47 6.86 -0.51
C SER A 43 13.97 6.83 -1.96
N ARG A 44 12.74 7.28 -2.25
CA ARG A 44 12.10 7.24 -3.58
C ARG A 44 12.01 5.85 -4.23
N LYS A 45 12.34 4.78 -3.49
CA LYS A 45 12.28 3.39 -3.96
C LYS A 45 10.84 2.96 -4.20
N TYR A 46 10.62 2.20 -5.27
CA TYR A 46 9.32 1.67 -5.65
C TYR A 46 9.16 0.23 -5.18
N TYR A 47 7.97 -0.09 -4.68
CA TYR A 47 7.59 -1.42 -4.24
C TYR A 47 6.15 -1.71 -4.67
N SER A 48 5.81 -3.00 -4.72
CA SER A 48 4.42 -3.44 -4.86
C SER A 48 4.06 -4.37 -3.73
N VAL A 49 2.87 -4.21 -3.16
CA VAL A 49 2.31 -5.12 -2.16
C VAL A 49 1.04 -5.75 -2.71
N LYS A 50 0.73 -6.98 -2.29
CA LYS A 50 -0.53 -7.65 -2.68
C LYS A 50 -1.70 -6.81 -2.15
N TRP A 51 -2.64 -6.48 -3.03
CA TRP A 51 -3.91 -5.90 -2.61
C TRP A 51 -4.70 -7.00 -1.91
N LEU A 52 -4.99 -6.80 -0.63
CA LEU A 52 -5.69 -7.78 0.19
C LEU A 52 -7.16 -7.38 0.30
N THR A 53 -8.07 -8.35 0.21
CA THR A 53 -9.48 -8.15 0.57
C THR A 53 -9.62 -7.90 2.07
N GLU A 54 -10.76 -7.36 2.52
CA GLU A 54 -10.99 -7.10 3.95
C GLU A 54 -10.87 -8.37 4.81
N GLU A 55 -11.25 -9.54 4.28
CA GLU A 55 -11.08 -10.83 4.94
C GLU A 55 -9.61 -11.22 5.10
N GLU A 56 -8.82 -11.11 4.02
CA GLU A 56 -7.37 -11.39 4.05
C GLU A 56 -6.62 -10.43 4.99
N GLN A 57 -7.06 -9.17 5.08
CA GLN A 57 -6.48 -8.19 5.99
C GLN A 57 -6.73 -8.55 7.45
N ARG A 58 -7.95 -8.98 7.81
CA ARG A 58 -8.29 -9.40 9.18
C ARG A 58 -7.51 -10.63 9.62
N LEU A 59 -7.31 -11.61 8.73
CA LEU A 59 -6.54 -12.82 9.03
C LEU A 59 -5.07 -12.54 9.35
N ARG A 60 -4.48 -11.50 8.77
CA ARG A 60 -3.06 -11.13 8.97
C ARG A 60 -2.80 -10.16 10.12
N LEU A 61 -3.85 -9.58 10.70
CA LEU A 61 -3.77 -8.69 11.85
C LEU A 61 -3.98 -9.43 13.19
N ARG A 62 -4.35 -10.71 13.16
CA ARG A 62 -4.30 -11.63 14.30
C ARG A 62 -2.87 -12.14 14.51
#